data_AF-A0A928GGZ9-F1
#
_entry.id   AF-A0A928GGZ9-F1
#
_cell.length_a   1.000
_cell.length_b   1.000
_cell.length_c   1.000
_cell.angle_alpha   90.00
_cell.angle_beta   90.00
_cell.angle_gamma   90.00
#
_symmetry.space_group_name_H-M   'P 1'
#
loop_
_entity.id
_entity.type
_entity.pdbx_description
1 polymer ?
#
loop_
_entity_poly.entity_id
_entity_poly.type
_entity_poly.pdbx_seq_one_letter_code
_entity_poly.pdbx_strand_id
1 'polypeptide(L)'
;MKKKAYILMLFFAVFLVANATVVQKAVLKNGSVLYGYVKQQDGMGKLTFHTDSAIISIDSRCTDIVELSSASNESEVKCDIVFVQDSVAVDYVGELAFEGVLREKQRRVSNVILLEKGAWLKYFEKSPNAYVITWKDIVSLQSTRRSKTALSGIDRICKMKNGQTYEGQYAGENEDLQELYLNNGVIQSFEINDVVKYNYRAINPNQDIFAQSELLDIIKTKTYGEIKGIITEQSYEGKTDADNYFIIKKESGDEQKVKLSDIQELSKEINAKYDPKFDVILKNGEMMINRQSVSAVNVTENNNSLILDSIGSVTINAGDGGKTMITVEYRSEDRNNVENYQIVKVSSKSDKKGTIYGFTYKDIVNATVSPSKVETSVNHTTKADYTISGNGWYALYKAKEKKAIPFKIGK
;
A
#
# COMPACT_ATOMS: atom_id res chain seq x y z
N MET A 1 -16.58 12.78 44.08
CA MET A 1 -15.74 13.26 42.96
C MET A 1 -15.03 12.08 42.32
N LYS A 2 -15.58 11.51 41.23
CA LYS A 2 -14.98 10.37 40.53
C LYS A 2 -13.80 10.91 39.71
N LYS A 3 -12.56 10.64 40.13
CA LYS A 3 -11.37 10.83 39.29
C LYS A 3 -11.56 9.93 38.06
N LYS A 4 -11.88 10.52 36.92
CA LYS A 4 -11.81 9.83 35.63
C LYS A 4 -10.34 9.48 35.43
N ALA A 5 -9.97 8.22 35.61
CA ALA A 5 -8.70 7.72 35.12
C ALA A 5 -8.74 7.90 33.60
N TYR A 6 -7.90 8.77 33.07
CA TYR A 6 -7.66 8.84 31.63
C TYR A 6 -6.93 7.56 31.26
N ILE A 7 -7.70 6.53 30.86
CA ILE A 7 -7.11 5.33 30.28
C ILE A 7 -6.43 5.80 28.99
N LEU A 8 -5.12 5.59 28.91
CA LEU A 8 -4.33 5.77 27.69
C LEU A 8 -4.74 4.66 26.72
N MET A 9 -5.90 4.81 26.08
CA MET A 9 -6.31 3.92 24.98
C MET A 9 -5.76 4.50 23.68
N LEU A 10 -4.69 3.91 23.14
CA LEU A 10 -4.33 4.10 21.74
C LEU A 10 -4.85 2.94 20.92
N PHE A 11 -5.80 3.25 20.05
CA PHE A 11 -6.20 2.38 18.98
C PHE A 11 -5.35 2.71 17.76
N PHE A 12 -4.38 1.84 17.52
CA PHE A 12 -3.44 2.05 16.44
C PHE A 12 -3.93 1.47 15.13
N ALA A 13 -3.90 2.31 14.10
CA ALA A 13 -4.00 1.92 12.70
C ALA A 13 -2.61 1.94 12.04
N VAL A 14 -2.33 0.93 11.23
CA VAL A 14 -1.02 0.67 10.60
C VAL A 14 -1.22 0.52 9.09
N PHE A 15 -0.93 1.56 8.28
CA PHE A 15 -0.96 1.56 6.78
C PHE A 15 -0.04 2.67 6.17
N LEU A 16 -0.20 3.13 4.91
CA LEU A 16 0.60 3.09 3.62
C LEU A 16 2.01 3.75 3.31
N VAL A 17 2.81 2.99 2.50
CA VAL A 17 3.68 3.03 1.28
C VAL A 17 4.86 4.00 1.06
N ALA A 18 5.97 3.42 0.57
CA ALA A 18 7.18 4.06 0.09
C ALA A 18 6.93 4.84 -1.21
N ASN A 19 6.49 6.09 -1.04
CA ASN A 19 6.65 7.28 -1.90
C ASN A 19 5.63 8.28 -1.33
N ALA A 20 6.03 9.09 -0.35
CA ALA A 20 5.16 10.07 0.36
C ALA A 20 3.69 9.62 0.49
N THR A 21 3.43 8.52 1.19
CA THR A 21 2.10 7.91 1.20
C THR A 21 1.39 8.16 2.53
N VAL A 22 0.23 8.80 2.39
CA VAL A 22 -0.69 9.14 3.46
C VAL A 22 -1.23 7.86 4.12
N VAL A 23 -0.76 7.59 5.33
CA VAL A 23 -1.14 6.41 6.13
C VAL A 23 -2.59 6.48 6.61
N GLN A 24 -3.02 7.66 7.02
CA GLN A 24 -4.32 8.00 7.57
C GLN A 24 -4.64 9.44 7.18
N LYS A 25 -5.93 9.80 7.22
CA LYS A 25 -6.36 11.18 7.19
C LYS A 25 -7.10 11.52 8.48
N ALA A 26 -6.73 12.63 9.11
CA ALA A 26 -7.50 13.20 10.21
C ALA A 26 -8.39 14.32 9.66
N VAL A 27 -9.70 14.16 9.78
CA VAL A 27 -10.67 15.20 9.44
C VAL A 27 -10.95 15.99 10.71
N LEU A 28 -10.67 17.29 10.71
CA LEU A 28 -10.83 18.17 11.87
C LEU A 28 -12.14 18.96 11.79
N LYS A 29 -12.68 19.34 12.96
CA LYS A 29 -13.96 20.07 13.08
C LYS A 29 -13.93 21.47 12.45
N ASN A 30 -12.75 22.07 12.31
CA ASN A 30 -12.57 23.35 11.62
C ASN A 30 -12.54 23.21 10.08
N GLY A 31 -12.70 22.00 9.54
CA GLY A 31 -12.62 21.72 8.10
C GLY A 31 -11.21 21.45 7.58
N SER A 32 -10.19 21.43 8.44
CA SER A 32 -8.85 21.00 8.04
C SER A 32 -8.79 19.48 7.85
N VAL A 33 -7.92 19.02 6.96
CA VAL A 33 -7.66 17.61 6.70
C VAL A 33 -6.15 17.38 6.75
N LEU A 34 -5.70 16.55 7.67
CA LEU A 34 -4.29 16.20 7.82
C LEU A 34 -4.04 14.85 7.18
N TYR A 35 -3.05 14.74 6.29
CA TYR A 35 -2.73 13.50 5.59
C TYR A 35 -1.37 12.97 6.09
N GLY A 36 -1.38 11.86 6.82
CA GLY A 36 -0.18 11.28 7.45
C GLY A 36 -0.56 10.27 8.55
N TYR A 37 0.03 10.34 9.74
CA TYR A 37 -0.27 9.40 10.84
C TYR A 37 -0.19 10.03 12.24
N VAL A 38 -0.90 9.42 13.20
CA VAL A 38 -0.70 9.71 14.63
C VAL A 38 0.68 9.20 15.05
N LYS A 39 1.61 10.14 15.22
CA LYS A 39 3.00 9.86 15.62
C LYS A 39 3.12 9.58 17.11
N GLN A 40 2.35 10.26 17.95
CA GLN A 40 2.47 10.15 19.41
C GLN A 40 1.16 10.54 20.07
N GLN A 41 0.85 9.91 21.20
CA GLN A 41 -0.16 10.40 22.14
C GLN A 41 0.46 10.56 23.52
N ASP A 42 0.26 11.72 24.14
CA ASP A 42 0.69 11.96 25.51
C ASP A 42 -0.32 11.46 26.54
N GLY A 43 0.10 11.40 27.81
CA GLY A 43 -0.76 11.00 28.94
C GLY A 43 -1.95 11.94 29.23
N MET A 44 -2.06 13.07 28.53
CA MET A 44 -3.18 14.01 28.64
C MET A 44 -4.16 13.91 27.46
N GLY A 45 -3.93 12.99 26.52
CA GLY A 45 -4.78 12.77 25.35
C GLY A 45 -4.52 13.75 24.20
N LYS A 46 -3.39 14.45 24.18
CA LYS A 46 -2.94 15.19 23.00
C LYS A 46 -2.26 14.25 22.03
N LEU A 47 -2.58 14.42 20.76
CA LEU A 47 -2.06 13.66 19.64
C LEU A 47 -1.11 14.55 18.85
N THR A 48 0.11 14.07 18.63
CA THR A 48 0.99 14.63 17.60
C THR A 48 0.73 13.88 16.32
N PHE A 49 0.13 14.57 15.34
CA PHE A 49 -0.12 14.04 14.00
C PHE A 49 1.00 14.50 13.07
N HIS A 50 1.76 13.56 12.52
CA HIS A 50 2.73 13.84 11.46
C HIS A 50 2.02 13.83 10.12
N THR A 51 2.28 14.82 9.28
CA THR A 51 1.70 14.92 7.95
C THR A 51 2.76 14.82 6.89
N ASP A 52 2.42 14.20 5.76
CA ASP A 52 3.13 14.37 4.48
C ASP A 52 2.60 15.59 3.74
N SER A 53 1.28 15.84 3.87
CA SER A 53 0.60 17.02 3.35
C SER A 53 -0.64 17.36 4.20
N ALA A 54 -1.19 18.55 4.04
CA ALA A 54 -2.39 18.96 4.77
C ALA A 54 -3.24 19.95 3.97
N ILE A 55 -4.56 19.91 4.16
CA ILE A 55 -5.45 21.03 3.85
C ILE A 55 -5.76 21.72 5.17
N ILE A 56 -5.37 22.98 5.32
CA ILE A 56 -5.57 23.73 6.55
C ILE A 56 -6.66 24.77 6.32
N SER A 57 -7.66 24.78 7.22
CA SER A 57 -8.76 25.74 7.26
C SER A 57 -8.66 26.59 8.51
N ILE A 58 -8.55 27.90 8.32
CA ILE A 58 -8.36 28.88 9.40
C ILE A 58 -9.26 30.10 9.18
N ASP A 59 -9.69 30.71 10.28
CA ASP A 59 -10.47 31.95 10.23
C ASP A 59 -9.59 33.08 9.68
N SER A 60 -10.05 33.76 8.63
CA SER A 60 -9.23 34.78 7.95
C SER A 60 -8.91 35.97 8.84
N ARG A 61 -9.64 36.18 9.95
CA ARG A 61 -9.36 37.22 10.95
C ARG A 61 -8.16 36.89 11.84
N CYS A 62 -7.70 35.65 11.85
CA CYS A 62 -6.59 35.19 12.69
C CYS A 62 -5.24 35.14 11.95
N THR A 63 -5.18 35.59 10.69
CA THR A 63 -4.00 35.44 9.84
C THR A 63 -3.75 36.64 8.93
N ASP A 64 -2.49 37.03 8.88
CA ASP A 64 -1.99 38.00 7.91
C ASP A 64 -1.23 37.28 6.79
N ILE A 65 -1.56 37.60 5.55
CA ILE A 65 -0.83 37.13 4.37
C ILE A 65 0.31 38.13 4.12
N VAL A 66 1.55 37.71 4.38
CA VAL A 66 2.71 38.62 4.40
C VAL A 66 3.37 38.76 3.04
N GLU A 67 3.30 37.72 2.19
CA GLU A 67 3.98 37.72 0.89
C GLU A 67 3.28 36.76 -0.07
N LEU A 68 2.91 37.28 -1.24
CA LEU A 68 2.31 36.53 -2.35
C LEU A 68 3.28 36.64 -3.53
N SER A 69 4.00 35.57 -3.86
CA SER A 69 4.73 35.46 -5.11
C SER A 69 4.04 34.46 -6.02
N SER A 70 3.59 34.91 -7.19
CA SER A 70 3.14 34.01 -8.25
C SER A 70 4.37 33.33 -8.85
N ALA A 71 4.51 32.02 -8.66
CA ALA A 71 5.51 31.24 -9.37
C ALA A 71 4.97 30.98 -10.79
N SER A 72 5.21 31.92 -11.71
CA SER A 72 5.04 31.68 -13.14
C SER A 72 6.23 30.86 -13.62
N ASN A 73 6.12 29.53 -13.58
CA ASN A 73 6.96 28.66 -14.40
C ASN A 73 6.19 27.40 -14.73
N GLU A 74 5.79 27.30 -16.01
CA GLU A 74 5.23 26.13 -16.66
C GLU A 74 6.15 24.92 -16.42
N SER A 75 5.69 24.00 -15.58
CA SER A 75 6.21 22.64 -15.51
C SER A 75 5.07 21.79 -14.96
N GLU A 76 4.36 21.10 -15.86
CA GLU A 76 3.23 20.23 -15.54
C GLU A 76 3.56 19.29 -14.37
N VAL A 77 3.12 19.65 -13.16
CA VAL A 77 3.03 18.71 -12.05
C VAL A 77 1.68 18.02 -12.19
N LYS A 78 1.67 16.85 -12.81
CA LYS A 78 0.53 15.91 -12.73
C LYS A 78 0.36 15.47 -11.27
N CYS A 79 -0.45 16.20 -10.52
CA CYS A 79 -1.05 15.70 -9.29
C CYS A 79 -2.33 14.93 -9.69
N ASP A 80 -2.27 13.61 -9.69
CA ASP A 80 -3.47 12.75 -9.76
C ASP A 80 -4.26 12.89 -8.44
N ILE A 81 -4.94 14.01 -8.23
CA ILE A 81 -5.93 14.15 -7.17
C ILE A 81 -7.25 13.64 -7.75
N VAL A 82 -7.59 12.39 -7.47
CA VAL A 82 -8.90 11.82 -7.80
C VAL A 82 -9.94 12.45 -6.86
N PHE A 83 -10.59 13.52 -7.31
CA PHE A 83 -11.83 13.99 -6.72
C PHE A 83 -12.99 13.16 -7.29
N VAL A 84 -13.67 12.40 -6.45
CA VAL A 84 -15.03 11.95 -6.77
C VAL A 84 -15.98 13.02 -6.27
N GLN A 85 -16.56 13.79 -7.18
CA GLN A 85 -17.93 14.29 -6.98
C GLN A 85 -18.56 14.75 -8.29
N ASP A 86 -19.71 14.13 -8.59
CA ASP A 86 -20.71 14.63 -9.54
C ASP A 86 -21.06 16.08 -9.22
N SER A 87 -20.65 17.03 -10.07
CA SER A 87 -21.45 18.22 -10.38
C SER A 87 -20.77 19.08 -11.46
N VAL A 88 -21.49 19.15 -12.57
CA VAL A 88 -21.37 19.98 -13.78
C VAL A 88 -20.71 21.37 -13.60
N ALA A 89 -19.66 21.57 -14.39
CA ALA A 89 -19.17 22.80 -15.05
C ALA A 89 -18.79 24.04 -14.22
N VAL A 90 -17.47 24.28 -14.12
CA VAL A 90 -16.78 25.44 -14.71
C VAL A 90 -15.39 24.98 -15.16
N ASP A 91 -15.03 25.17 -16.42
CA ASP A 91 -13.65 25.05 -16.89
C ASP A 91 -12.78 26.04 -16.12
N TYR A 92 -11.97 25.55 -15.18
CA TYR A 92 -11.08 26.40 -14.40
C TYR A 92 -9.92 26.84 -15.29
N VAL A 93 -10.01 28.08 -15.78
CA VAL A 93 -8.94 28.78 -16.48
C VAL A 93 -7.92 29.26 -15.43
N GLY A 94 -6.72 28.67 -15.46
CA GLY A 94 -5.51 29.22 -14.84
C GLY A 94 -5.19 28.68 -13.45
N GLU A 95 -4.08 27.94 -13.36
CA GLU A 95 -3.38 27.66 -12.10
C GLU A 95 -3.02 28.97 -11.40
N LEU A 96 -3.73 29.30 -10.33
CA LEU A 96 -3.24 30.24 -9.33
C LEU A 96 -2.51 29.46 -8.25
N ALA A 97 -1.38 28.85 -8.61
CA ALA A 97 -0.43 28.30 -7.66
C ALA A 97 0.31 29.46 -6.97
N PHE A 98 -0.20 29.89 -5.82
CA PHE A 98 0.44 30.92 -5.01
C PHE A 98 1.36 30.28 -3.98
N GLU A 99 2.67 30.25 -4.24
CA GLU A 99 3.65 30.00 -3.18
C GLU A 99 3.70 31.23 -2.27
N GLY A 100 2.96 31.16 -1.16
CA GLY A 100 2.81 32.26 -0.22
C GLY A 100 3.41 31.97 1.15
N VAL A 101 3.75 33.03 1.87
CA VAL A 101 4.11 32.97 3.30
C VAL A 101 2.90 33.39 4.15
N LEU A 102 2.35 32.47 4.93
CA LEU A 102 1.29 32.76 5.90
C LEU A 102 1.86 32.96 7.30
N ARG A 103 1.36 33.98 8.03
CA ARG A 103 1.59 34.12 9.48
C ARG A 103 0.31 33.81 10.24
N GLU A 104 0.28 32.66 10.89
CA GLU A 104 -0.75 32.31 11.88
C GLU A 104 -0.10 32.22 13.26
N LYS A 105 -0.53 33.08 14.21
CA LYS A 105 -0.10 33.01 15.63
C LYS A 105 1.40 32.74 15.84
N GLN A 106 2.26 33.42 15.05
CA GLN A 106 3.74 33.30 15.00
C GLN A 106 4.35 32.13 14.20
N ARG A 107 3.57 31.28 13.54
CA ARG A 107 4.07 30.25 12.61
C ARG A 107 4.16 30.82 11.18
N ARG A 108 5.33 30.70 10.56
CA ARG A 108 5.54 30.99 9.14
C ARG A 108 5.31 29.69 8.35
N VAL A 109 4.32 29.66 7.46
CA VAL A 109 4.07 28.52 6.55
C VAL A 109 4.43 28.94 5.14
N SER A 110 5.22 28.13 4.43
CA SER A 110 5.72 28.37 3.06
C SER A 110 5.45 27.16 2.16
N ASN A 111 5.50 27.33 0.83
CA ASN A 111 5.19 26.28 -0.15
C ASN A 111 3.78 25.70 0.01
N VAL A 112 2.80 26.59 0.13
CA VAL A 112 1.38 26.23 0.16
C VAL A 112 0.72 26.57 -1.18
N ILE A 113 -0.42 25.94 -1.48
CA ILE A 113 -1.34 26.37 -2.55
C ILE A 113 -2.59 26.93 -1.88
N LEU A 114 -2.96 28.16 -2.17
CA LEU A 114 -4.21 28.73 -1.69
C LEU A 114 -5.40 28.08 -2.42
N LEU A 115 -6.37 27.56 -1.66
CA LEU A 115 -7.56 26.87 -2.19
C LEU A 115 -8.82 27.72 -2.07
N GLU A 116 -8.98 28.45 -0.98
CA GLU A 116 -10.16 29.29 -0.71
C GLU A 116 -9.76 30.56 0.04
N LYS A 117 -10.35 31.70 -0.33
CA LYS A 117 -10.17 32.98 0.35
C LYS A 117 -11.52 33.67 0.56
N GLY A 118 -11.93 33.79 1.81
CA GLY A 118 -13.15 34.50 2.22
C GLY A 118 -13.18 34.70 3.73
N ALA A 119 -14.32 34.41 4.36
CA ALA A 119 -14.40 34.33 5.84
C ALA A 119 -13.46 33.26 6.42
N TRP A 120 -13.19 32.22 5.62
CA TRP A 120 -12.18 31.22 5.88
C TRP A 120 -11.06 31.35 4.85
N LEU A 121 -9.85 31.06 5.29
CA LEU A 121 -8.71 30.84 4.42
C LEU A 121 -8.44 29.33 4.42
N LYS A 122 -8.43 28.71 3.22
CA LYS A 122 -8.02 27.32 3.06
C LYS A 122 -6.80 27.21 2.17
N TYR A 123 -5.82 26.44 2.58
CA TYR A 123 -4.61 26.21 1.80
C TYR A 123 -4.15 24.74 1.89
N PHE A 124 -3.50 24.28 0.83
CA PHE A 124 -2.84 22.99 0.76
C PHE A 124 -1.36 23.14 1.07
N GLU A 125 -0.89 22.48 2.12
CA GLU A 125 0.51 22.39 2.51
C GLU A 125 1.11 21.12 1.91
N LYS A 126 2.12 21.28 1.04
CA LYS A 126 2.79 20.16 0.34
C LYS A 126 3.90 19.49 1.15
N SER A 127 4.39 20.18 2.18
CA SER A 127 5.60 19.76 2.90
C SER A 127 5.22 19.00 4.17
N PRO A 128 6.02 18.00 4.57
CA PRO A 128 5.77 17.29 5.80
C PRO A 128 5.79 18.20 7.03
N ASN A 129 4.91 17.95 7.98
CA ASN A 129 4.81 18.75 9.19
C ASN A 129 4.32 17.94 10.41
N ALA A 130 4.16 18.61 11.54
CA ALA A 130 3.53 18.07 12.72
C ALA A 130 2.48 19.05 13.28
N TYR A 131 1.34 18.48 13.71
CA TYR A 131 0.26 19.21 14.36
C TYR A 131 -0.06 18.54 15.69
N VAL A 132 -0.29 19.36 16.72
CA VAL A 132 -0.77 18.89 18.01
C VAL A 132 -2.27 19.12 18.05
N ILE A 133 -3.04 18.04 18.12
CA ILE A 133 -4.50 18.03 18.13
C ILE A 133 -5.02 17.21 19.31
N THR A 134 -6.30 17.32 19.61
CA THR A 134 -6.98 16.47 20.60
C THR A 134 -8.14 15.73 19.94
N TRP A 135 -8.63 14.67 20.56
CA TRP A 135 -9.85 13.98 20.11
C TRP A 135 -11.05 14.91 19.92
N LYS A 136 -11.13 16.00 20.70
CA LYS A 136 -12.17 17.00 20.56
C LYS A 136 -12.09 17.80 19.27
N ASP A 137 -10.91 17.90 18.67
CA ASP A 137 -10.69 18.62 17.40
C ASP A 137 -10.99 17.71 16.20
N ILE A 138 -10.99 16.39 16.41
CA ILE A 138 -11.15 15.38 15.38
C ILE A 138 -12.64 15.07 15.16
N VAL A 139 -13.06 15.05 13.90
CA VAL A 139 -14.32 14.46 13.46
C VAL A 139 -14.13 12.96 13.28
N SER A 140 -13.08 12.56 12.56
CA SER A 140 -12.69 11.16 12.40
C SER A 140 -11.24 11.03 11.95
N LEU A 141 -10.62 9.92 12.35
CA LEU A 141 -9.47 9.35 11.68
C LEU A 141 -9.97 8.34 10.66
N GLN A 142 -9.42 8.36 9.45
CA GLN A 142 -9.82 7.47 8.39
C GLN A 142 -8.59 6.90 7.70
N SER A 143 -8.70 5.68 7.22
CA SER A 143 -7.67 5.03 6.42
C SER A 143 -8.24 4.63 5.06
N THR A 144 -7.36 4.50 4.08
CA THR A 144 -7.77 4.04 2.76
C THR A 144 -7.92 2.52 2.76
N ARG A 145 -9.04 2.04 2.23
CA ARG A 145 -9.23 0.61 2.02
C ARG A 145 -8.11 0.04 1.14
N ARG A 146 -7.49 -1.04 1.60
CA ARG A 146 -6.44 -1.76 0.91
C ARG A 146 -6.95 -2.20 -0.47
N SER A 147 -6.13 -2.00 -1.49
CA SER A 147 -6.43 -2.51 -2.84
C SER A 147 -6.62 -4.02 -2.81
N LYS A 148 -7.53 -4.55 -3.63
CA LYS A 148 -7.70 -6.00 -3.82
C LYS A 148 -6.43 -6.70 -4.34
N THR A 149 -5.53 -5.94 -4.96
CA THR A 149 -4.23 -6.45 -5.40
C THR A 149 -3.20 -6.51 -4.29
N ALA A 150 -3.37 -5.82 -3.15
CA ALA A 150 -2.35 -5.85 -2.11
C ALA A 150 -2.37 -7.20 -1.37
N LEU A 151 -1.22 -7.86 -1.37
CA LEU A 151 -0.95 -9.12 -0.70
C LEU A 151 -0.19 -8.90 0.62
N SER A 152 -0.08 -7.66 1.08
CA SER A 152 0.59 -7.27 2.31
C SER A 152 -0.29 -6.35 3.13
N GLY A 153 -0.16 -6.42 4.44
CA GLY A 153 -0.83 -5.54 5.38
C GLY A 153 -1.17 -6.24 6.70
N ILE A 154 -1.72 -5.46 7.63
CA ILE A 154 -2.10 -5.93 8.96
C ILE A 154 -3.62 -5.88 9.11
N ASP A 155 -4.25 -7.01 9.42
CA ASP A 155 -5.65 -7.04 9.84
C ASP A 155 -5.75 -7.03 11.36
N ARG A 156 -6.86 -6.46 11.86
CA ARG A 156 -7.18 -6.34 13.26
C ARG A 156 -8.29 -7.32 13.60
N ILE A 157 -8.08 -8.10 14.66
CA ILE A 157 -9.07 -8.99 15.24
C ILE A 157 -9.51 -8.36 16.57
N CYS A 158 -10.71 -7.77 16.57
CA CYS A 158 -11.33 -7.16 17.74
C CYS A 158 -12.24 -8.17 18.44
N LYS A 159 -11.95 -8.49 19.70
CA LYS A 159 -12.82 -9.28 20.57
C LYS A 159 -13.64 -8.34 21.45
N MET A 160 -14.96 -8.48 21.39
CA MET A 160 -15.91 -7.64 22.11
C MET A 160 -16.22 -8.22 23.51
N LYS A 161 -16.71 -7.39 24.43
CA LYS A 161 -17.20 -7.82 25.76
C LYS A 161 -18.26 -8.91 25.69
N ASN A 162 -19.11 -8.87 24.67
CA ASN A 162 -20.18 -9.85 24.44
C ASN A 162 -19.67 -11.18 23.84
N GLY A 163 -18.36 -11.33 23.61
CA GLY A 163 -17.73 -12.52 23.04
C GLY A 163 -17.68 -12.55 21.51
N GLN A 164 -18.34 -11.63 20.80
CA GLN A 164 -18.23 -11.52 19.35
C GLN A 164 -16.80 -11.13 18.94
N THR A 165 -16.41 -11.55 17.75
CA THR A 165 -15.10 -11.22 17.17
C THR A 165 -15.28 -10.72 15.75
N TYR A 166 -14.62 -9.60 15.45
CA TYR A 166 -14.58 -9.02 14.11
C TYR A 166 -13.14 -8.99 13.61
N GLU A 167 -12.92 -9.46 12.39
CA GLU A 167 -11.62 -9.47 11.72
C GLU A 167 -11.69 -8.65 10.44
N GLY A 168 -10.79 -7.67 10.31
CA GLY A 168 -10.68 -6.89 9.10
C GLY A 168 -9.59 -5.83 9.17
N GLN A 169 -9.42 -5.12 8.06
CA GLN A 169 -8.53 -3.98 7.99
C GLN A 169 -9.14 -2.83 8.82
N TYR A 170 -8.33 -2.09 9.58
CA TYR A 170 -8.79 -0.83 10.21
C TYR A 170 -9.36 0.12 9.14
N ALA A 171 -10.55 0.67 9.34
CA ALA A 171 -11.16 1.62 8.42
C ALA A 171 -11.06 3.06 8.94
N GLY A 172 -11.37 3.27 10.22
CA GLY A 172 -11.38 4.59 10.83
C GLY A 172 -11.87 4.54 12.27
N GLU A 173 -11.81 5.67 12.93
CA GLU A 173 -12.37 5.84 14.28
C GLU A 173 -12.65 7.32 14.60
N ASN A 174 -13.47 7.53 15.61
CA ASN A 174 -13.69 8.82 16.26
C ASN A 174 -13.60 8.64 17.78
N GLU A 175 -14.10 9.59 18.57
CA GLU A 175 -14.03 9.53 20.04
C GLU A 175 -14.76 8.30 20.63
N ASP A 176 -15.79 7.79 19.95
CA ASP A 176 -16.70 6.76 20.49
C ASP A 176 -16.66 5.44 19.70
N LEU A 177 -16.46 5.51 18.39
CA LEU A 177 -16.63 4.40 17.45
C LEU A 177 -15.33 4.05 16.73
N GLN A 178 -15.15 2.76 16.48
CA GLN A 178 -14.12 2.23 15.60
C GLN A 178 -14.76 1.42 14.47
N GLU A 179 -14.16 1.50 13.29
CA GLU A 179 -14.63 0.85 12.08
C GLU A 179 -13.56 -0.10 11.49
N LEU A 180 -14.02 -1.23 10.94
CA LEU A 180 -13.20 -2.17 10.18
C LEU A 180 -13.79 -2.39 8.77
N TYR A 181 -12.92 -2.44 7.76
CA TYR A 181 -13.23 -3.04 6.47
C TYR A 181 -13.15 -4.56 6.58
N LEU A 182 -14.31 -5.22 6.56
CA LEU A 182 -14.37 -6.68 6.57
C LEU A 182 -14.07 -7.26 5.17
N ASN A 183 -13.63 -8.52 5.15
CA ASN A 183 -13.28 -9.23 3.90
C ASN A 183 -14.48 -9.43 2.97
N ASN A 184 -15.70 -9.43 3.50
CA ASN A 184 -16.93 -9.51 2.71
C ASN A 184 -17.34 -8.17 2.06
N GLY A 185 -16.59 -7.08 2.28
CA GLY A 185 -16.87 -5.76 1.73
C GLY A 185 -17.73 -4.85 2.60
N VAL A 186 -18.22 -5.33 3.73
CA VAL A 186 -18.99 -4.53 4.70
C VAL A 186 -18.04 -3.72 5.58
N ILE A 187 -18.47 -2.51 5.96
CA ILE A 187 -17.84 -1.74 7.04
C ILE A 187 -18.56 -2.10 8.34
N GLN A 188 -17.82 -2.64 9.29
CA GLN A 188 -18.34 -2.92 10.63
C GLN A 188 -17.94 -1.79 11.57
N SER A 189 -18.91 -1.13 12.17
CA SER A 189 -18.71 -0.12 13.22
C SER A 189 -19.10 -0.69 14.59
N PHE A 190 -18.37 -0.34 15.64
CA PHE A 190 -18.67 -0.73 17.03
C PHE A 190 -18.10 0.29 18.02
N GLU A 191 -18.66 0.31 19.22
CA GLU A 191 -18.16 1.14 20.32
C GLU A 191 -16.75 0.69 20.73
N ILE A 192 -15.84 1.65 20.78
CA ILE A 192 -14.45 1.45 21.18
C ILE A 192 -14.37 0.80 22.58
N ASN A 193 -15.19 1.31 23.49
CA ASN A 193 -15.20 0.86 24.88
C ASN A 193 -15.65 -0.59 25.04
N ASP A 194 -16.26 -1.20 24.03
CA ASP A 194 -16.71 -2.59 24.05
C ASP A 194 -15.66 -3.58 23.56
N VAL A 195 -14.54 -3.12 23.03
CA VAL A 195 -13.44 -4.00 22.65
C VAL A 195 -12.59 -4.33 23.88
N VAL A 196 -12.47 -5.61 24.20
CA VAL A 196 -11.67 -6.09 25.34
C VAL A 196 -10.29 -6.60 24.92
N LYS A 197 -10.12 -6.93 23.64
CA LYS A 197 -8.84 -7.41 23.12
C LYS A 197 -8.70 -7.12 21.64
N TYR A 198 -7.48 -6.74 21.25
CA TYR A 198 -7.05 -6.61 19.87
C TYR A 198 -5.92 -7.57 19.58
N ASN A 199 -5.96 -8.20 18.42
CA ASN A 199 -4.82 -8.91 17.85
C ASN A 199 -4.55 -8.33 16.47
N TYR A 200 -3.28 -8.24 16.10
CA TYR A 200 -2.83 -7.69 14.83
C TYR A 200 -2.13 -8.81 14.05
N ARG A 201 -2.65 -9.13 12.87
CA ARG A 201 -2.17 -10.25 12.07
C ARG A 201 -1.73 -9.78 10.70
N ALA A 202 -0.53 -10.19 10.30
CA ALA A 202 -0.13 -10.16 8.90
C ALA A 202 -1.14 -10.93 8.03
N ILE A 203 -1.58 -10.32 6.92
CA ILE A 203 -2.48 -11.00 5.99
C ILE A 203 -1.75 -12.06 5.16
N ASN A 204 -0.45 -11.88 4.94
CA ASN A 204 0.38 -12.84 4.24
C ASN A 204 1.28 -13.59 5.23
N PRO A 205 0.96 -14.86 5.54
CA PRO A 205 1.73 -15.65 6.50
C PRO A 205 3.14 -16.01 5.99
N ASN A 206 3.38 -15.91 4.68
CA ASN A 206 4.66 -16.22 4.05
C ASN A 206 5.56 -14.99 3.88
N GLN A 207 5.16 -13.86 4.45
CA GLN A 207 5.93 -12.63 4.48
C GLN A 207 6.13 -12.20 5.92
N ASP A 208 7.33 -11.71 6.22
CA ASP A 208 7.63 -11.17 7.55
C ASP A 208 6.68 -10.02 7.90
N ILE A 209 6.26 -9.94 9.17
CA ILE A 209 5.30 -8.92 9.63
C ILE A 209 5.87 -7.50 9.54
N PHE A 210 7.19 -7.32 9.70
CA PHE A 210 7.87 -6.04 9.50
C PHE A 210 7.87 -5.63 8.04
N ALA A 211 7.83 -6.57 7.10
CA ALA A 211 7.66 -6.22 5.68
C ALA A 211 6.21 -5.83 5.33
N GLN A 212 5.25 -6.05 6.24
CA GLN A 212 3.82 -5.75 6.05
C GLN A 212 3.31 -4.61 6.92
N SER A 213 4.10 -4.18 7.90
CA SER A 213 3.80 -3.05 8.78
C SER A 213 4.59 -1.83 8.37
N GLU A 214 3.91 -0.72 8.32
CA GLU A 214 4.38 0.51 7.66
C GLU A 214 5.06 1.43 8.65
N LEU A 215 4.58 1.32 9.88
CA LEU A 215 5.07 2.00 11.04
C LEU A 215 5.56 0.96 12.04
N LEU A 216 6.54 1.38 12.83
CA LEU A 216 6.96 0.66 14.02
C LEU A 216 6.31 1.31 15.23
N ASP A 217 5.84 0.48 16.14
CA ASP A 217 5.41 0.89 17.47
C ASP A 217 6.63 1.12 18.35
N ILE A 218 6.61 2.25 19.05
CA ILE A 218 7.58 2.61 20.07
C ILE A 218 6.81 2.73 21.39
N ILE A 219 7.18 1.88 22.35
CA ILE A 219 6.65 1.89 23.71
C ILE A 219 7.73 2.39 24.64
N LYS A 220 7.52 3.57 25.24
CA LYS A 220 8.37 4.07 26.31
C LYS A 220 7.83 3.57 27.64
N THR A 221 8.65 2.86 28.39
CA THR A 221 8.30 2.21 29.65
C THR A 221 9.01 2.85 30.83
N LYS A 222 8.46 2.71 32.04
CA LYS A 222 9.13 3.14 33.28
C LYS A 222 10.31 2.21 33.61
N THR A 223 10.21 0.93 33.24
CA THR A 223 11.13 -0.12 33.69
C THR A 223 12.24 -0.44 32.68
N TYR A 224 11.94 -0.48 31.38
CA TYR A 224 12.83 -1.03 30.35
C TYR A 224 13.36 0.02 29.36
N GLY A 225 13.01 1.30 29.56
CA GLY A 225 13.27 2.34 28.58
C GLY A 225 12.38 2.17 27.36
N GLU A 226 12.95 2.31 26.17
CA GLU A 226 12.23 2.28 24.89
C GLU A 226 12.23 0.89 24.26
N ILE A 227 11.06 0.43 23.84
CA ILE A 227 10.88 -0.84 23.13
C ILE A 227 10.28 -0.54 21.76
N LYS A 228 10.97 -1.01 20.71
CA LYS A 228 10.58 -0.80 19.32
C LYS A 228 10.22 -2.12 18.64
N GLY A 229 9.13 -2.12 17.88
CA GLY A 229 8.63 -3.34 17.25
C GLY A 229 7.24 -3.16 16.63
N ILE A 230 6.46 -4.24 16.58
CA ILE A 230 5.06 -4.22 16.15
C ILE A 230 4.21 -4.79 17.27
N ILE A 231 3.23 -4.02 17.74
CA ILE A 231 2.25 -4.50 18.71
C ILE A 231 1.39 -5.56 18.02
N THR A 232 1.48 -6.80 18.47
CA THR A 232 0.70 -7.93 17.96
C THR A 232 -0.55 -8.20 18.79
N GLU A 233 -0.56 -7.72 20.03
CA GLU A 233 -1.71 -7.87 20.94
C GLU A 233 -1.88 -6.66 21.86
N GLN A 234 -3.14 -6.27 22.10
CA GLN A 234 -3.53 -5.39 23.19
C GLN A 234 -4.67 -6.04 23.98
N SER A 235 -4.49 -6.21 25.28
CA SER A 235 -5.48 -6.84 26.17
C SER A 235 -5.98 -5.86 27.21
N TYR A 236 -7.30 -5.68 27.23
CA TYR A 236 -8.08 -4.87 28.17
C TYR A 236 -9.05 -5.73 29.00
N GLU A 237 -8.89 -7.07 28.98
CA GLU A 237 -9.73 -8.04 29.70
C GLU A 237 -9.48 -8.05 31.23
N GLY A 238 -8.45 -7.35 31.69
CA GLY A 238 -8.08 -7.26 33.09
C GLY A 238 -9.14 -6.62 33.96
N LYS A 239 -9.29 -7.10 35.21
CA LYS A 239 -10.18 -6.46 36.19
C LYS A 239 -9.65 -5.11 36.65
N THR A 240 -8.34 -4.90 36.54
CA THR A 240 -7.65 -3.65 36.82
C THR A 240 -6.73 -3.27 35.67
N ASP A 241 -6.39 -1.98 35.54
CA ASP A 241 -5.44 -1.51 34.52
C ASP A 241 -4.05 -2.16 34.65
N ALA A 242 -3.70 -2.67 35.83
CA ALA A 242 -2.44 -3.38 36.06
C ALA A 242 -2.40 -4.78 35.45
N ASP A 243 -3.58 -5.35 35.14
CA ASP A 243 -3.73 -6.66 34.50
C ASP A 243 -3.74 -6.56 32.97
N ASN A 244 -3.95 -5.35 32.45
CA ASN A 244 -3.94 -5.05 31.02
C ASN A 244 -2.50 -4.99 30.50
N TYR A 245 -2.31 -5.42 29.25
CA TYR A 245 -0.97 -5.48 28.65
C TYR A 245 -0.99 -5.35 27.13
N PHE A 246 0.17 -5.00 26.58
CA PHE A 246 0.50 -5.13 25.17
C PHE A 246 1.53 -6.26 24.98
N ILE A 247 1.48 -6.93 23.83
CA ILE A 247 2.56 -7.78 23.35
C ILE A 247 3.16 -7.08 22.13
N ILE A 248 4.47 -6.84 22.19
CA ILE A 248 5.25 -6.25 21.09
C ILE A 248 6.25 -7.28 20.56
N LYS A 249 6.20 -7.54 19.26
CA LYS A 249 7.18 -8.35 18.56
C LYS A 249 8.33 -7.45 18.11
N LYS A 250 9.57 -7.80 18.48
CA LYS A 250 10.79 -7.11 18.09
C LYS A 250 11.33 -7.66 16.77
N GLU A 251 12.18 -6.89 16.10
CA GLU A 251 12.83 -7.33 14.86
C GLU A 251 13.71 -8.57 15.05
N SER A 252 14.21 -8.82 16.27
CA SER A 252 14.94 -10.06 16.59
C SER A 252 14.06 -11.32 16.49
N GLY A 253 12.74 -11.15 16.43
CA GLY A 253 11.74 -12.22 16.50
C GLY A 253 11.18 -12.43 17.91
N ASP A 254 11.83 -11.88 18.94
CA ASP A 254 11.37 -12.01 20.32
C ASP A 254 10.08 -11.21 20.56
N GLU A 255 9.20 -11.77 21.39
CA GLU A 255 8.01 -11.07 21.88
C GLU A 255 8.22 -10.59 23.31
N GLN A 256 7.78 -9.37 23.60
CA GLN A 256 7.82 -8.80 24.94
C GLN A 256 6.42 -8.38 25.38
N LYS A 257 6.01 -8.86 26.56
CA LYS A 257 4.79 -8.44 27.23
C LYS A 257 5.07 -7.20 28.07
N VAL A 258 4.30 -6.13 27.87
CA VAL A 258 4.41 -4.85 28.58
C VAL A 258 3.08 -4.54 29.27
N LYS A 259 3.08 -4.38 30.58
CA LYS A 259 1.86 -3.99 31.32
C LYS A 259 1.49 -2.54 31.00
N LEU A 260 0.20 -2.23 30.85
CA LEU A 260 -0.24 -0.85 30.59
C LEU A 260 0.21 0.11 31.68
N SER A 261 0.22 -0.33 32.94
CA SER A 261 0.68 0.48 34.07
C SER A 261 2.16 0.87 34.01
N ASP A 262 2.97 0.20 33.19
CA ASP A 262 4.39 0.48 32.96
C ASP A 262 4.61 1.41 31.76
N ILE A 263 3.60 1.61 30.90
CA ILE A 263 3.71 2.46 29.71
C ILE A 263 3.62 3.94 30.12
N GLN A 264 4.60 4.73 29.67
CA GLN A 264 4.62 6.19 29.84
C GLN A 264 4.14 6.90 28.58
N GLU A 265 4.51 6.37 27.42
CA GLU A 265 4.25 7.00 26.13
C GLU A 265 4.17 5.92 25.04
N LEU A 266 3.33 6.20 24.06
CA LEU A 266 3.22 5.41 22.84
C LEU A 266 3.46 6.33 21.65
N SER A 267 4.35 5.91 20.77
CA SER A 267 4.67 6.64 19.55
C SER A 267 4.92 5.70 18.38
N LYS A 268 5.09 6.29 17.20
CA LYS A 268 5.33 5.61 15.94
C LYS A 268 6.41 6.29 15.13
N GLU A 269 7.06 5.49 14.30
CA GLU A 269 7.94 5.96 13.24
C GLU A 269 7.79 5.11 11.98
N ILE A 270 8.29 5.63 10.87
CA ILE A 270 8.28 4.94 9.58
C ILE A 270 9.16 3.69 9.65
N ASN A 271 8.62 2.56 9.19
CA ASN A 271 9.35 1.31 9.11
C ASN A 271 10.13 1.23 7.79
N ALA A 272 11.45 1.34 7.86
CA ALA A 272 12.32 1.20 6.68
C ALA A 272 12.30 -0.20 6.03
N LYS A 273 11.79 -1.23 6.74
CA LYS A 273 11.67 -2.62 6.23
C LYS A 273 10.35 -2.90 5.51
N TYR A 274 9.43 -1.93 5.45
CA TYR A 274 8.16 -2.11 4.77
C TYR A 274 8.38 -2.41 3.28
N ASP A 275 7.88 -3.56 2.81
CA ASP A 275 8.07 -4.07 1.45
C ASP A 275 6.77 -4.71 0.97
N PRO A 276 5.75 -3.92 0.60
CA PRO A 276 4.44 -4.43 0.24
C PRO A 276 4.47 -5.20 -1.07
N LYS A 277 3.79 -6.35 -1.07
CA LYS A 277 3.59 -7.19 -2.24
C LYS A 277 2.24 -6.87 -2.85
N PHE A 278 2.23 -6.80 -4.17
CA PHE A 278 1.01 -6.61 -4.96
C PHE A 278 0.87 -7.71 -5.99
N ASP A 279 -0.37 -8.00 -6.28
CA ASP A 279 -0.84 -8.93 -7.29
C ASP A 279 -1.33 -8.19 -8.54
N VAL A 280 -1.66 -8.94 -9.57
CA VAL A 280 -2.51 -8.50 -10.68
C VAL A 280 -3.76 -9.37 -10.68
N ILE A 281 -4.92 -8.74 -10.93
CA ILE A 281 -6.17 -9.47 -11.08
C ILE A 281 -6.36 -9.81 -12.56
N LEU A 282 -6.22 -11.10 -12.88
CA LEU A 282 -6.42 -11.63 -14.22
C LEU A 282 -7.78 -12.33 -14.31
N LYS A 283 -8.42 -12.25 -15.48
CA LYS A 283 -9.54 -13.14 -15.84
C LYS A 283 -9.00 -14.51 -16.25
N ASN A 284 -9.89 -15.50 -16.29
CA ASN A 284 -9.52 -16.84 -16.73
C ASN A 284 -8.92 -16.78 -18.15
N GLY A 285 -7.77 -17.43 -18.34
CA GLY A 285 -7.05 -17.47 -19.61
C GLY A 285 -6.18 -16.23 -19.89
N GLU A 286 -6.29 -15.15 -19.10
CA GLU A 286 -5.42 -13.98 -19.24
C GLU A 286 -4.02 -14.26 -18.70
N MET A 287 -3.04 -13.59 -19.30
CA MET A 287 -1.63 -13.68 -18.94
C MET A 287 -0.93 -12.33 -19.10
N MET A 288 0.08 -12.11 -18.27
CA MET A 288 1.06 -11.05 -18.39
C MET A 288 2.48 -11.61 -18.33
N ILE A 289 3.43 -10.88 -18.93
CA ILE A 289 4.85 -11.09 -18.72
C ILE A 289 5.45 -9.78 -18.20
N ASN A 290 6.08 -9.83 -17.02
CA ASN A 290 6.63 -8.68 -16.30
C ASN A 290 5.61 -7.52 -16.21
N ARG A 291 4.37 -7.83 -15.79
CA ARG A 291 3.23 -6.89 -15.72
C ARG A 291 2.79 -6.26 -17.05
N GLN A 292 3.28 -6.75 -18.18
CA GLN A 292 2.84 -6.31 -19.51
C GLN A 292 1.83 -7.32 -20.06
N SER A 293 0.67 -6.83 -20.52
CA SER A 293 -0.33 -7.65 -21.21
C SER A 293 0.25 -8.28 -22.47
N VAL A 294 -0.04 -9.57 -22.66
CA VAL A 294 0.45 -10.35 -23.79
C VAL A 294 -0.70 -11.08 -24.49
N SER A 295 -0.50 -11.37 -25.77
CA SER A 295 -1.44 -12.16 -26.57
C SER A 295 -0.74 -13.40 -27.13
N ALA A 296 -1.46 -14.51 -27.15
CA ALA A 296 -0.99 -15.73 -27.79
C ALA A 296 -1.13 -15.64 -29.32
N VAL A 297 -0.17 -16.21 -30.03
CA VAL A 297 -0.15 -16.40 -31.48
C VAL A 297 -0.26 -17.89 -31.80
N ASN A 298 -0.77 -18.26 -32.97
CA ASN A 298 -0.77 -19.66 -33.36
C ASN A 298 0.64 -20.11 -33.76
N VAL A 299 0.86 -21.41 -33.63
CA VAL A 299 2.09 -22.09 -34.02
C VAL A 299 1.76 -23.11 -35.08
N THR A 300 2.32 -22.91 -36.27
CA THR A 300 2.17 -23.82 -37.41
C THR A 300 3.40 -24.72 -37.54
N GLU A 301 3.19 -26.02 -37.76
CA GLU A 301 4.28 -26.97 -37.95
C GLU A 301 4.63 -27.11 -39.44
N ASN A 302 5.91 -26.97 -39.77
CA ASN A 302 6.43 -27.17 -41.12
C ASN A 302 7.85 -27.75 -41.06
N ASN A 303 8.07 -28.91 -41.67
CA ASN A 303 9.39 -29.56 -41.78
C ASN A 303 10.17 -29.57 -40.44
N ASN A 304 9.54 -30.07 -39.38
CA ASN A 304 10.10 -30.17 -38.02
C ASN A 304 10.39 -28.81 -37.33
N SER A 305 9.91 -27.72 -37.90
CA SER A 305 9.95 -26.37 -37.32
C SER A 305 8.55 -25.94 -36.88
N LEU A 306 8.47 -25.34 -35.69
CA LEU A 306 7.30 -24.70 -35.12
C LEU A 306 7.40 -23.20 -35.39
N ILE A 307 6.58 -22.71 -36.31
CA ILE A 307 6.61 -21.35 -36.85
C ILE A 307 5.54 -20.51 -36.16
N LEU A 308 5.93 -19.32 -35.70
CA LEU A 308 5.02 -18.35 -35.12
C LEU A 308 4.31 -17.55 -36.21
N ASP A 309 2.98 -17.44 -36.13
CA ASP A 309 2.18 -16.64 -37.07
C ASP A 309 2.53 -15.14 -37.01
N SER A 310 2.92 -14.66 -35.84
CA SER A 310 3.42 -13.30 -35.63
C SER A 310 4.38 -13.23 -34.45
N ILE A 311 5.13 -12.12 -34.36
CA ILE A 311 5.97 -11.80 -33.20
C ILE A 311 5.24 -10.82 -32.28
N GLY A 312 5.54 -10.91 -30.98
CA GLY A 312 4.86 -10.14 -29.95
C GLY A 312 5.36 -8.70 -29.88
N SER A 313 4.60 -7.84 -29.19
CA SER A 313 4.95 -6.43 -28.97
C SER A 313 5.76 -6.19 -27.69
N VAL A 314 5.83 -7.17 -26.80
CA VAL A 314 6.46 -7.02 -25.48
C VAL A 314 7.98 -7.13 -25.58
N THR A 315 8.65 -6.07 -25.13
CA THR A 315 10.11 -6.02 -24.95
C THR A 315 10.41 -5.86 -23.46
N ILE A 316 11.29 -6.72 -22.97
CA ILE A 316 11.73 -6.79 -21.58
C ILE A 316 13.19 -6.36 -21.54
N ASN A 317 13.48 -5.38 -20.70
CA ASN A 317 14.83 -4.88 -20.51
C ASN A 317 15.74 -6.01 -20.01
N ALA A 318 16.91 -6.15 -20.63
CA ALA A 318 17.91 -7.10 -20.18
C ALA A 318 18.36 -6.77 -18.74
N GLY A 319 18.46 -7.79 -17.88
CA GLY A 319 18.94 -7.63 -16.52
C GLY A 319 20.46 -7.51 -16.44
N ASP A 320 20.94 -7.00 -15.31
CA ASP A 320 22.38 -6.86 -15.04
C ASP A 320 23.08 -8.24 -14.97
N GLY A 321 24.34 -8.30 -15.42
CA GLY A 321 25.11 -9.53 -15.41
C GLY A 321 24.68 -10.59 -16.44
N GLY A 322 23.91 -10.20 -17.46
CA GLY A 322 23.54 -11.08 -18.58
C GLY A 322 22.43 -12.09 -18.27
N LYS A 323 21.78 -11.95 -17.11
CA LYS A 323 20.62 -12.75 -16.69
C LYS A 323 19.41 -11.84 -16.52
N THR A 324 18.30 -12.19 -17.16
CA THR A 324 17.06 -11.44 -17.11
C THR A 324 16.01 -12.25 -16.36
N MET A 325 15.35 -11.60 -15.40
CA MET A 325 14.18 -12.17 -14.71
C MET A 325 12.94 -11.99 -15.58
N ILE A 326 12.29 -13.10 -15.91
CA ILE A 326 11.01 -13.13 -16.59
C ILE A 326 9.97 -13.65 -15.61
N THR A 327 8.97 -12.83 -15.34
CA THR A 327 7.85 -13.14 -14.46
C THR A 327 6.62 -13.35 -15.32
N VAL A 328 6.13 -14.58 -15.37
CA VAL A 328 4.88 -14.92 -16.07
C VAL A 328 3.76 -14.97 -15.05
N GLU A 329 2.69 -14.23 -15.29
CA GLU A 329 1.55 -14.13 -14.39
C GLU A 329 0.30 -14.54 -15.16
N TYR A 330 -0.45 -15.51 -14.66
CA TYR A 330 -1.58 -16.06 -15.38
C TYR A 330 -2.65 -16.61 -14.43
N ARG A 331 -3.87 -16.75 -14.96
CA ARG A 331 -4.95 -17.44 -14.29
C ARG A 331 -5.46 -18.59 -15.15
N SER A 332 -5.20 -19.82 -14.69
CA SER A 332 -5.68 -21.00 -15.41
C SER A 332 -7.20 -21.14 -15.29
N GLU A 333 -7.81 -21.69 -16.35
CA GLU A 333 -9.21 -22.08 -16.35
C GLU A 333 -9.47 -23.28 -15.42
N ASP A 334 -8.49 -24.20 -15.33
CA ASP A 334 -8.50 -25.31 -14.39
C ASP A 334 -7.68 -24.97 -13.15
N ARG A 335 -8.38 -24.73 -12.04
CA ARG A 335 -7.76 -24.33 -10.77
C ARG A 335 -6.82 -25.39 -10.17
N ASN A 336 -6.91 -26.63 -10.62
CA ASN A 336 -6.07 -27.73 -10.13
C ASN A 336 -4.83 -27.97 -11.01
N ASN A 337 -4.72 -27.28 -12.15
CA ASN A 337 -3.64 -27.50 -13.10
C ASN A 337 -2.72 -26.28 -13.14
N VAL A 338 -1.56 -26.42 -12.50
CA VAL A 338 -0.46 -25.48 -12.69
C VAL A 338 0.11 -25.72 -14.09
N GLU A 339 -0.26 -24.88 -15.05
CA GLU A 339 0.35 -24.92 -16.38
C GLU A 339 1.86 -24.64 -16.25
N ASN A 340 2.67 -25.68 -16.37
CA ASN A 340 4.12 -25.56 -16.42
C ASN A 340 4.53 -25.05 -17.80
N TYR A 341 4.45 -23.74 -17.97
CA TYR A 341 4.91 -23.13 -19.19
C TYR A 341 6.41 -23.30 -19.36
N GLN A 342 6.81 -23.49 -20.60
CA GLN A 342 8.19 -23.67 -21.02
C GLN A 342 8.59 -22.48 -21.88
N ILE A 343 9.69 -21.83 -21.53
CA ILE A 343 10.26 -20.76 -22.36
C ILE A 343 11.31 -21.35 -23.27
N VAL A 344 11.15 -21.12 -24.57
CA VAL A 344 12.07 -21.54 -25.62
C VAL A 344 12.63 -20.32 -26.36
N LYS A 345 13.90 -20.39 -26.77
CA LYS A 345 14.51 -19.36 -27.60
C LYS A 345 13.98 -19.42 -29.02
N VAL A 346 13.57 -18.28 -29.56
CA VAL A 346 13.06 -18.17 -30.92
C VAL A 346 14.20 -17.77 -31.86
N SER A 347 14.36 -18.55 -32.91
CA SER A 347 15.28 -18.28 -34.01
C SER A 347 14.56 -17.58 -35.15
N SER A 348 15.29 -16.80 -35.96
CA SER A 348 14.76 -16.23 -37.19
C SER A 348 15.48 -16.80 -38.41
N LYS A 349 14.73 -16.98 -39.50
CA LYS A 349 15.25 -17.35 -40.80
C LYS A 349 14.64 -16.42 -41.85
N SER A 350 15.49 -15.74 -42.61
CA SER A 350 15.03 -14.92 -43.72
C SER A 350 14.93 -15.76 -44.99
N ASP A 351 13.82 -15.60 -45.71
CA ASP A 351 13.60 -16.15 -47.04
C ASP A 351 13.09 -15.07 -48.01
N LYS A 352 12.73 -15.45 -49.24
CA LYS A 352 12.24 -14.52 -50.27
C LYS A 352 10.88 -13.88 -49.92
N LYS A 353 10.14 -14.40 -48.95
CA LYS A 353 8.80 -13.96 -48.51
C LYS A 353 8.84 -13.15 -47.21
N GLY A 354 9.98 -13.12 -46.51
CA GLY A 354 10.20 -12.31 -45.33
C GLY A 354 11.07 -13.00 -44.27
N THR A 355 11.06 -12.46 -43.06
CA THR A 355 11.72 -13.10 -41.91
C THR A 355 10.70 -13.94 -41.15
N ILE A 356 10.96 -15.24 -41.08
CA ILE A 356 10.15 -16.21 -40.34
C ILE A 356 10.77 -16.39 -38.96
N TYR A 357 9.93 -16.46 -37.92
CA TYR A 357 10.33 -16.69 -36.54
C TYR A 357 9.79 -18.04 -36.05
N GLY A 358 10.63 -18.84 -35.40
CA GLY A 358 10.24 -20.15 -34.92
C GLY A 358 11.31 -20.87 -34.10
N PHE A 359 10.97 -22.06 -33.65
CA PHE A 359 11.83 -22.98 -32.90
C PHE A 359 11.52 -24.42 -33.30
N THR A 360 12.29 -25.40 -32.84
CA THR A 360 12.10 -26.81 -33.16
C THR A 360 11.75 -27.63 -31.92
N TYR A 361 11.25 -28.85 -32.10
CA TYR A 361 11.09 -29.80 -30.99
C TYR A 361 12.42 -30.10 -30.28
N LYS A 362 13.54 -30.06 -31.02
CA LYS A 362 14.89 -30.21 -30.44
C LYS A 362 15.22 -29.06 -29.49
N ASP A 363 14.77 -27.84 -29.79
CA ASP A 363 15.01 -26.66 -28.94
C ASP A 363 14.18 -26.74 -27.66
N ILE A 364 12.94 -27.22 -27.74
CA ILE A 364 12.10 -27.47 -26.56
C ILE A 364 12.77 -28.49 -25.63
N VAL A 365 13.29 -29.60 -26.16
CA VAL A 365 13.89 -30.65 -25.32
C VAL A 365 15.22 -30.21 -24.71
N ASN A 366 16.06 -29.49 -25.46
CA ASN A 366 17.46 -29.24 -25.05
C ASN A 366 17.71 -27.86 -24.43
N ALA A 367 16.82 -26.88 -24.63
CA ALA A 367 17.08 -25.48 -24.28
C ALA A 367 15.88 -24.77 -23.63
N THR A 368 14.91 -25.53 -23.10
CA THR A 368 13.80 -24.96 -22.35
C THR A 368 14.26 -24.44 -20.99
N VAL A 369 13.78 -23.26 -20.61
CA VAL A 369 13.91 -22.71 -19.27
C VAL A 369 12.65 -23.03 -18.46
N SER A 370 12.82 -23.74 -17.35
CA SER A 370 11.77 -23.99 -16.36
C SER A 370 11.72 -22.88 -15.31
N PRO A 371 10.57 -22.67 -14.64
CA PRO A 371 10.48 -21.66 -13.61
C PRO A 371 11.30 -22.05 -12.38
N SER A 372 12.00 -21.09 -11.78
CA SER A 372 12.72 -21.26 -10.51
C SER A 372 11.80 -21.15 -9.30
N LYS A 373 10.65 -20.49 -9.45
CA LYS A 373 9.65 -20.32 -8.41
C LYS A 373 8.26 -20.26 -9.04
N VAL A 374 7.29 -20.94 -8.44
CA VAL A 374 5.88 -20.83 -8.79
C VAL A 374 5.07 -20.62 -7.51
N GLU A 375 4.22 -19.60 -7.48
CA GLU A 375 3.33 -19.31 -6.37
C GLU A 375 1.97 -18.84 -6.86
N THR A 376 0.89 -19.26 -6.20
CA THR A 376 -0.46 -18.82 -6.49
C THR A 376 -0.97 -17.96 -5.34
N SER A 377 -1.44 -16.76 -5.66
CA SER A 377 -1.96 -15.81 -4.68
C SER A 377 -3.38 -16.17 -4.23
N VAL A 378 -3.85 -15.48 -3.19
CA VAL A 378 -5.25 -15.55 -2.73
C VAL A 378 -6.26 -15.07 -3.79
N ASN A 379 -5.83 -14.28 -4.79
CA ASN A 379 -6.68 -13.87 -5.91
C ASN A 379 -6.69 -14.88 -7.06
N HIS A 380 -6.05 -16.04 -6.88
CA HIS A 380 -5.91 -17.11 -7.87
C HIS A 380 -5.06 -16.73 -9.10
N THR A 381 -4.21 -15.72 -8.98
CA THR A 381 -3.18 -15.43 -9.97
C THR A 381 -1.95 -16.27 -9.64
N THR A 382 -1.46 -17.02 -10.62
CA THR A 382 -0.22 -17.80 -10.50
C THR A 382 0.92 -17.00 -11.11
N LYS A 383 1.98 -16.84 -10.33
CA LYS A 383 3.23 -16.20 -10.73
C LYS A 383 4.31 -17.26 -10.86
N ALA A 384 4.95 -17.32 -12.03
CA ALA A 384 6.07 -18.19 -12.33
C ALA A 384 7.28 -17.35 -12.74
N ASP A 385 8.38 -17.45 -11.99
CA ASP A 385 9.61 -16.69 -12.23
C ASP A 385 10.64 -17.56 -12.96
N TYR A 386 11.25 -17.02 -14.01
CA TYR A 386 12.25 -17.67 -14.86
C TYR A 386 13.50 -16.81 -14.95
N THR A 387 14.67 -17.44 -14.97
CA THR A 387 15.94 -16.75 -15.23
C THR A 387 16.46 -17.12 -16.61
N ILE A 388 16.53 -16.14 -17.52
CA ILE A 388 16.99 -16.36 -18.89
C ILE A 388 18.35 -15.70 -19.11
N SER A 389 19.27 -16.43 -19.74
CA SER A 389 20.57 -15.91 -20.13
C SER A 389 20.57 -15.49 -21.60
N GLY A 390 20.94 -14.24 -21.87
CA GLY A 390 21.12 -13.71 -23.22
C GLY A 390 19.88 -13.04 -23.83
N ASN A 391 20.16 -12.19 -24.82
CA ASN A 391 19.16 -11.36 -25.50
C ASN A 391 18.58 -12.07 -26.74
N GLY A 392 17.45 -11.54 -27.24
CA GLY A 392 16.79 -12.02 -28.45
C GLY A 392 15.30 -12.31 -28.23
N TRP A 393 14.71 -13.02 -29.19
CA TRP A 393 13.32 -13.45 -29.11
C TRP A 393 13.19 -14.76 -28.36
N TYR A 394 12.14 -14.85 -27.55
CA TYR A 394 11.74 -16.01 -26.79
C TYR A 394 10.24 -16.22 -26.93
N ALA A 395 9.77 -17.42 -26.66
CA ALA A 395 8.36 -17.75 -26.68
C ALA A 395 8.00 -18.63 -25.49
N LEU A 396 6.87 -18.31 -24.84
CA LEU A 396 6.20 -19.20 -23.91
C LEU A 396 5.31 -20.15 -24.70
N TYR A 397 5.67 -21.44 -24.80
CA TYR A 397 4.97 -22.38 -25.70
C TYR A 397 3.95 -23.23 -24.96
N LYS A 398 2.71 -23.26 -25.49
CA LYS A 398 1.60 -24.12 -25.06
C LYS A 398 1.39 -25.26 -26.06
N ALA A 399 2.09 -26.38 -25.84
CA ALA A 399 2.08 -27.50 -26.77
C ALA A 399 0.67 -28.07 -27.06
N LYS A 400 -0.16 -28.22 -26.03
CA LYS A 400 -1.52 -28.77 -26.17
C LYS A 400 -2.43 -27.89 -27.05
N GLU A 401 -2.25 -26.57 -26.99
CA GLU A 401 -3.07 -25.60 -27.72
C GLU A 401 -2.46 -25.19 -29.07
N LYS A 402 -1.22 -25.62 -29.36
CA LYS A 402 -0.42 -25.11 -30.50
C LYS A 402 -0.37 -23.58 -30.54
N LYS A 403 -0.21 -22.97 -29.37
CA LYS A 403 -0.09 -21.51 -29.20
C LYS A 403 1.22 -21.14 -28.54
N ALA A 404 1.70 -19.94 -28.81
CA ALA A 404 2.89 -19.39 -28.17
C ALA A 404 2.67 -17.93 -27.81
N ILE A 405 3.39 -17.45 -26.79
CA ILE A 405 3.43 -16.03 -26.45
C ILE A 405 4.86 -15.53 -26.69
N PRO A 406 5.12 -14.89 -27.83
CA PRO A 406 6.43 -14.33 -28.14
C PRO A 406 6.73 -13.05 -27.35
N PHE A 407 7.97 -12.91 -26.89
CA PHE A 407 8.49 -11.70 -26.25
C PHE A 407 9.98 -11.52 -26.56
N LYS A 408 10.48 -10.29 -26.45
CA LYS A 408 11.89 -9.96 -26.72
C LYS A 408 12.60 -9.58 -25.44
N ILE A 409 13.82 -10.08 -25.24
CA ILE A 409 14.76 -9.57 -24.25
C ILE A 409 15.80 -8.70 -24.97
N GLY A 410 15.90 -7.43 -24.59
CA GLY A 410 16.81 -6.49 -25.23
C GLY A 410 16.73 -5.10 -24.61
N LYS A 411 17.51 -4.16 -25.16
CA LYS A 411 17.35 -2.73 -24.88
C LYS A 411 16.23 -2.14 -25.72
#